data_AF-A0A6L5NXR4-F1
#
_entry.id   AF-A0A6L5NXR4-F1
#
_cell.length_a   1.000
_cell.length_b   1.000
_cell.length_c   1.000
_cell.angle_alpha   90.00
_cell.angle_beta   90.00
_cell.angle_gamma   90.00
#
_symmetry.space_group_name_H-M   'P 1'
#
loop_
_entity.id
_entity.type
_entity.pdbx_description
1 polymer ?
#
loop_
_entity_poly.entity_id
_entity_poly.type
_entity_poly.pdbx_seq_one_letter_code
_entity_poly.pdbx_strand_id
1 'polypeptide(L)'
;MIKITAYLELNEEATQLEDSVNGVTIALTFSESAVLAYLLQSESVCTKESLLEVGWPNRVVAATSLTQCISTLRKKLEPYSEVILKTVARRGYELHVAKQSTIKVLAVNDAKSLKSAFLNASMIVKVMGLIPLLAVMLVGWYCSDYHQVMKQISHWHADKMMPLNIGGVKADTPVLYQSGDDNFTSSMWQKHLNAEHNHIDGLQNIKSFASHVGSNYSIASCLNVVDNQCTGSDLINITAINKTPAGLDMDQFILLAKKLEKRIRYNKIIISESDDEVDFDTTEHSYHADVYFPRAGKRLFRSDMSLSLIYEEKDKGIFYSSVCITDEDCLTSPIKYKLNGEFTQYHKMIDGMDVDVFLVKVKNKEFIKPDVVTPEAMHFYRSIRKHNIKDKVIYFYRIHTDDKSAVWINPILGNIVAWYEYKPVVM
;
A
#
# COMPACT_ATOMS: atom_id res chain seq x y z
N MET A 1 -0.02 51.76 -46.31
CA MET A 1 0.15 50.79 -45.21
C MET A 1 0.70 49.49 -45.79
N ILE A 2 1.86 49.04 -45.31
CA ILE A 2 2.49 47.78 -45.73
C ILE A 2 2.17 46.71 -44.69
N LYS A 3 1.59 45.59 -45.11
CA LYS A 3 1.29 44.46 -44.20
C LYS A 3 2.56 43.66 -43.95
N ILE A 4 2.98 43.57 -42.68
CA ILE A 4 4.13 42.77 -42.26
C ILE A 4 3.67 41.36 -41.89
N THR A 5 2.64 41.25 -41.04
CA THR A 5 1.99 39.99 -40.67
C THR A 5 0.47 40.12 -40.81
N ALA A 6 -0.28 39.10 -40.39
CA ALA A 6 -1.75 39.16 -40.38
C ALA A 6 -2.32 40.22 -39.43
N TYR A 7 -1.51 40.72 -38.49
CA TYR A 7 -1.93 41.65 -37.45
C TYR A 7 -1.04 42.88 -37.28
N LEU A 8 0.20 42.87 -37.82
CA LEU A 8 1.15 43.98 -37.77
C LEU A 8 1.20 44.71 -39.11
N GLU A 9 0.86 45.99 -39.11
CA GLU A 9 0.89 46.85 -40.30
C GLU A 9 1.86 48.03 -40.09
N LEU A 10 2.66 48.34 -41.10
CA LEU A 10 3.51 49.52 -41.14
C LEU A 10 2.79 50.67 -41.83
N ASN A 11 2.60 51.76 -41.11
CA ASN A 11 2.11 53.02 -41.62
C ASN A 11 3.30 53.95 -41.91
N GLU A 12 3.73 53.97 -43.18
CA GLU A 12 4.89 54.78 -43.61
C GLU A 12 4.66 56.29 -43.47
N GLU A 13 3.44 56.76 -43.73
CA GLU A 13 3.09 58.19 -43.65
C GLU A 13 3.05 58.67 -42.20
N ALA A 14 2.54 57.84 -41.29
CA ALA A 14 2.50 58.14 -39.86
C ALA A 14 3.79 57.77 -39.11
N THR A 15 4.75 57.10 -39.78
CA THR A 15 5.96 56.51 -39.19
C THR A 15 5.66 55.65 -37.96
N GLN A 16 4.67 54.77 -38.06
CA GLN A 16 4.19 53.95 -36.94
C GLN A 16 3.99 52.49 -37.35
N LEU A 17 4.26 51.58 -36.41
CA LEU A 17 3.84 50.18 -36.49
C LEU A 17 2.55 50.02 -35.68
N GLU A 18 1.49 49.55 -36.33
CA GLU A 18 0.18 49.34 -35.74
C GLU A 18 -0.04 47.84 -35.55
N ASP A 19 -0.19 47.41 -34.29
CA ASP A 19 -0.61 46.05 -33.95
C ASP A 19 -2.11 46.02 -33.69
N SER A 20 -2.84 45.43 -34.64
CA SER A 20 -4.30 45.30 -34.60
C SER A 20 -4.83 44.32 -33.53
N VAL A 21 -3.98 43.45 -32.98
CA VAL A 21 -4.38 42.46 -31.95
C VAL A 21 -4.26 43.04 -30.54
N ASN A 22 -3.16 43.74 -30.26
CA ASN A 22 -2.92 44.34 -28.93
C ASN A 22 -3.35 45.81 -28.85
N GLY A 23 -3.70 46.44 -29.98
CA GLY A 23 -4.09 47.85 -30.03
C GLY A 23 -2.94 48.82 -29.72
N VAL A 24 -1.70 48.38 -29.96
CA VAL A 24 -0.48 49.13 -29.62
C VAL A 24 0.09 49.77 -30.87
N THR A 25 0.39 51.07 -30.78
CA THR A 25 1.08 51.82 -31.83
C THR A 25 2.52 52.12 -31.41
N ILE A 26 3.50 51.64 -32.16
CA ILE A 26 4.92 51.88 -31.90
C ILE A 26 5.42 52.97 -32.85
N ALA A 27 5.84 54.11 -32.31
CA ALA A 27 6.43 55.19 -33.08
C ALA A 27 7.82 54.80 -33.62
N LEU A 28 8.03 54.99 -34.92
CA LEU A 28 9.30 54.83 -35.62
C LEU A 28 9.86 56.20 -35.99
N THR A 29 11.19 56.30 -36.11
CA THR A 29 11.79 57.46 -36.78
C THR A 29 11.64 57.33 -38.30
N PHE A 30 11.77 58.44 -39.04
CA PHE A 30 11.73 58.41 -40.51
C PHE A 30 12.69 57.37 -41.09
N SER A 31 13.95 57.36 -40.61
CA SER A 31 14.96 56.41 -41.07
C SER A 31 14.63 54.97 -40.71
N GLU A 32 14.04 54.71 -39.55
CA GLU A 32 13.59 53.35 -39.16
C GLU A 32 12.44 52.86 -40.04
N SER A 33 11.45 53.72 -40.31
CA SER A 33 10.30 53.40 -41.16
C SER A 33 10.74 53.14 -42.60
N ALA A 34 11.59 54.00 -43.16
CA ALA A 34 12.10 53.87 -44.53
C ALA A 34 12.98 52.62 -44.72
N VAL A 35 13.86 52.32 -43.76
CA VAL A 35 14.70 51.12 -43.77
C VAL A 35 13.86 49.86 -43.65
N LEU A 36 12.87 49.84 -42.76
CA LEU A 36 11.98 48.69 -42.58
C LEU A 36 11.10 48.44 -43.80
N ALA A 37 10.53 49.50 -44.39
CA ALA A 37 9.77 49.44 -45.63
C ALA A 37 10.56 48.81 -46.78
N TYR A 38 11.81 49.26 -46.96
CA TYR A 38 12.68 48.73 -48.00
C TYR A 38 13.02 47.26 -47.79
N LEU A 39 13.30 46.86 -46.54
CA LEU A 39 13.57 45.47 -46.19
C LEU A 39 12.35 44.54 -46.38
N LEU A 40 11.13 45.07 -46.23
CA LEU A 40 9.88 44.31 -46.47
C LEU A 40 9.60 44.10 -47.96
N GLN A 41 10.01 45.04 -48.82
CA GLN A 41 9.84 44.94 -50.26
C GLN A 41 10.90 44.05 -50.92
N SER A 42 12.08 43.94 -50.31
CA SER A 42 13.17 43.11 -50.82
C SER A 42 13.07 41.66 -50.33
N GLU A 43 12.89 40.70 -51.23
CA GLU A 43 12.98 39.25 -50.91
C GLU A 43 14.42 38.73 -50.78
N SER A 44 15.43 39.61 -50.85
CA SER A 44 16.86 39.26 -50.86
C SER A 44 17.69 40.15 -49.94
N VAL A 45 18.94 39.74 -49.66
CA VAL A 45 19.85 40.45 -48.76
C VAL A 45 20.13 41.87 -49.27
N CYS A 46 19.71 42.88 -48.51
CA CYS A 46 19.98 44.28 -48.79
C CYS A 46 21.40 44.67 -48.35
N THR A 47 22.14 45.32 -49.25
CA THR A 47 23.49 45.83 -48.96
C THR A 47 23.44 47.03 -48.02
N LYS A 48 24.55 47.31 -47.33
CA LYS A 48 24.61 48.41 -46.35
C LYS A 48 24.48 49.77 -47.02
N GLU A 49 25.02 49.91 -48.22
CA GLU A 49 25.04 51.12 -49.02
C GLU A 49 23.62 51.50 -49.46
N SER A 50 22.83 50.55 -49.96
CA SER A 50 21.44 50.78 -50.35
C SER A 50 20.54 51.14 -49.17
N LEU A 51 20.75 50.53 -48.00
CA LEU A 51 19.97 50.85 -46.80
C LEU A 51 20.33 52.23 -46.22
N LEU A 52 21.59 52.67 -46.37
CA LEU A 52 22.01 54.01 -45.98
C LEU A 52 21.38 55.09 -46.87
N GLU A 53 21.34 54.85 -48.18
CA GLU A 53 20.75 55.77 -49.16
C GLU A 53 19.24 55.95 -48.92
N VAL A 54 18.52 54.85 -48.65
CA VAL A 54 17.07 54.89 -48.40
C VAL A 54 16.72 55.50 -47.04
N GLY A 55 17.46 55.17 -45.97
CA GLY A 55 17.19 55.67 -44.62
C GLY A 55 17.56 57.14 -44.41
N TRP A 56 18.50 57.66 -45.21
CA TRP A 56 19.04 59.02 -45.11
C TRP A 56 19.23 59.66 -46.50
N PRO A 57 18.14 59.94 -47.23
CA PRO A 57 18.25 60.54 -48.55
C PRO A 57 18.94 61.90 -48.45
N ASN A 58 19.90 62.15 -49.34
CA ASN A 58 20.67 63.40 -49.43
C ASN A 58 21.52 63.74 -48.19
N ARG A 59 21.88 62.76 -47.35
CA ARG A 59 22.73 62.99 -46.17
C ARG A 59 23.84 61.94 -46.04
N VAL A 60 25.08 62.40 -45.95
CA VAL A 60 26.22 61.51 -45.66
C VAL A 60 26.24 61.22 -44.16
N VAL A 61 25.97 59.97 -43.79
CA VAL A 61 25.99 59.50 -42.39
C VAL A 61 27.01 58.39 -42.21
N ALA A 62 27.56 58.27 -40.99
CA ALA A 62 28.50 57.19 -40.68
C ALA A 62 27.79 55.84 -40.70
N ALA A 63 28.50 54.77 -41.10
CA ALA A 63 27.97 53.40 -41.15
C ALA A 63 27.47 52.87 -39.77
N THR A 64 27.94 53.47 -38.67
CA THR A 64 27.44 53.20 -37.31
C THR A 64 25.97 53.58 -37.13
N SER A 65 25.46 54.56 -37.90
CA SER A 65 24.07 55.01 -37.86
C SER A 65 23.11 53.92 -38.33
N LEU A 66 23.47 53.18 -39.38
CA LEU A 66 22.70 52.03 -39.86
C LEU A 66 22.68 50.92 -38.79
N THR A 67 23.83 50.61 -38.18
CA THR A 67 23.90 49.60 -37.12
C THR A 67 23.01 49.95 -35.92
N GLN A 68 22.95 51.24 -35.54
CA GLN A 68 22.08 51.72 -34.46
C GLN A 68 20.59 51.63 -34.84
N CYS A 69 20.23 52.01 -36.08
CA CYS A 69 18.88 51.87 -36.62
C CYS A 69 18.42 50.40 -36.61
N ILE A 70 19.29 49.48 -37.06
CA ILE A 70 19.01 48.05 -37.04
C ILE A 70 18.86 47.50 -35.61
N SER A 71 19.67 47.96 -34.66
CA SER A 71 19.55 47.54 -33.25
C SER A 71 18.26 48.03 -32.60
N THR A 72 17.85 49.27 -32.88
CA THR A 72 16.59 49.84 -32.37
C THR A 72 15.38 49.18 -33.00
N LEU A 73 15.40 48.92 -34.31
CA LEU A 73 14.38 48.12 -34.99
C LEU A 73 14.25 46.72 -34.39
N ARG A 74 15.36 46.03 -34.08
CA ARG A 74 15.31 44.73 -33.40
C ARG A 74 14.61 44.78 -32.06
N LYS A 75 14.89 45.78 -31.23
CA LYS A 75 14.22 45.94 -29.92
C LYS A 75 12.73 46.22 -30.08
N LYS A 76 12.35 47.03 -31.08
CA LYS A 76 10.93 47.33 -31.36
C LYS A 76 10.18 46.13 -31.94
N LEU A 77 10.89 45.24 -32.65
CA LEU A 77 10.33 44.02 -33.26
C LEU A 77 10.47 42.78 -32.36
N GLU A 78 11.19 42.85 -31.24
CA GLU A 78 11.41 41.76 -30.28
C GLU A 78 10.11 41.10 -29.76
N PRO A 79 9.01 41.84 -29.52
CA PRO A 79 7.73 41.24 -29.14
C PRO A 79 7.10 40.35 -30.25
N TYR A 80 7.51 40.53 -31.50
CA TYR A 80 6.96 39.84 -32.66
C TYR A 80 7.94 38.77 -33.15
N SER A 81 7.91 37.59 -32.52
CA SER A 81 8.82 36.46 -32.82
C SER A 81 8.79 35.95 -34.27
N GLU A 82 7.78 36.37 -35.05
CA GLU A 82 7.60 36.03 -36.46
C GLU A 82 8.46 36.86 -37.42
N VAL A 83 8.96 38.02 -36.96
CA VAL A 83 9.70 39.00 -37.77
C VAL A 83 11.13 39.07 -37.28
N ILE A 84 12.05 38.38 -37.97
CA ILE A 84 13.45 38.27 -37.55
C ILE A 84 14.35 39.04 -38.51
N LEU A 85 14.99 40.09 -38.00
CA LEU A 85 15.95 40.89 -38.73
C LEU A 85 17.38 40.30 -38.61
N LYS A 86 17.82 39.54 -39.62
CA LYS A 86 19.12 38.86 -39.64
C LYS A 86 20.22 39.72 -40.25
N THR A 87 21.43 39.61 -39.72
CA THR A 87 22.65 40.18 -40.32
C THR A 87 23.40 39.10 -41.06
N VAL A 88 23.62 39.30 -42.36
CA VAL A 88 24.41 38.39 -43.20
C VAL A 88 25.83 38.96 -43.28
N ALA A 89 26.78 38.24 -42.69
CA ALA A 89 28.17 38.67 -42.63
C ALA A 89 28.72 39.01 -44.02
N ARG A 90 29.37 40.19 -44.14
CA ARG A 90 29.97 40.72 -45.38
C ARG A 90 29.00 40.98 -46.55
N ARG A 91 27.68 40.88 -46.35
CA ARG A 91 26.66 41.13 -47.40
C ARG A 91 25.61 42.17 -47.02
N GLY A 92 25.15 42.21 -45.76
CA GLY A 92 24.20 43.23 -45.31
C GLY A 92 23.13 42.68 -44.36
N TYR A 93 21.87 43.09 -44.58
CA TYR A 93 20.75 42.75 -43.70
C TYR A 93 19.58 42.14 -44.49
N GLU A 94 18.83 41.26 -43.85
CA GLU A 94 17.70 40.57 -44.45
C GLU A 94 16.58 40.41 -43.40
N LEU A 95 15.34 40.65 -43.82
CA LEU A 95 14.17 40.50 -42.97
C LEU A 95 13.47 39.18 -43.29
N HIS A 96 13.43 38.29 -42.31
CA HIS A 96 12.70 37.02 -42.41
C HIS A 96 11.35 37.16 -41.72
N VAL A 97 10.27 37.12 -42.50
CA VAL A 97 8.90 37.06 -41.97
C VAL A 97 8.40 35.63 -42.14
N ALA A 98 8.26 34.91 -41.03
CA ALA A 98 7.73 33.55 -41.04
C ALA A 98 6.21 33.60 -41.26
N LYS A 99 5.71 33.13 -42.42
CA LYS A 99 4.27 32.89 -42.62
C LYS A 99 3.83 31.77 -41.68
N GLN A 100 3.23 32.10 -40.53
CA GLN A 100 2.71 31.07 -39.64
C GLN A 100 1.55 30.31 -40.30
N SER A 101 1.72 29.00 -40.44
CA SER A 101 0.64 28.04 -40.50
C SER A 101 -0.17 28.15 -39.21
N THR A 102 -1.48 28.35 -39.34
CA THR A 102 -2.46 28.50 -38.26
C THR A 102 -2.40 27.35 -37.25
N ILE A 103 -1.53 27.45 -36.25
CA ILE A 103 -1.59 26.64 -35.03
C ILE A 103 -1.72 27.64 -33.90
N LYS A 104 -2.95 27.79 -33.39
CA LYS A 104 -3.24 28.50 -32.15
C LYS A 104 -2.47 27.81 -31.01
N VAL A 105 -1.25 28.26 -30.75
CA VAL A 105 -0.63 28.03 -29.45
C VAL A 105 -1.23 29.06 -28.51
N LEU A 106 -2.36 28.71 -27.90
CA LEU A 106 -2.90 29.44 -26.77
C LEU A 106 -1.87 29.33 -25.64
N ALA A 107 -1.19 30.43 -25.35
CA ALA A 107 -0.43 30.61 -24.12
C ALA A 107 -1.41 30.50 -22.95
N VAL A 108 -1.48 29.31 -22.35
CA VAL A 108 -2.26 29.04 -21.14
C VAL A 108 -1.45 29.54 -19.94
N ASN A 109 -1.57 30.83 -19.60
CA ASN A 109 -1.08 31.35 -18.32
C ASN A 109 -2.07 32.25 -17.58
N ASP A 110 -3.31 32.39 -18.05
CA ASP A 110 -4.34 33.13 -17.33
C ASP A 110 -5.25 32.19 -16.52
N ALA A 111 -5.14 32.26 -15.19
CA ALA A 111 -6.04 31.57 -14.26
C ALA A 111 -7.52 31.97 -14.45
N LYS A 112 -7.79 33.12 -15.07
CA LYS A 112 -9.15 33.55 -15.48
C LYS A 112 -9.63 32.89 -16.78
N SER A 113 -8.72 32.57 -17.71
CA SER A 113 -9.01 31.86 -18.97
C SER A 113 -9.29 30.36 -18.74
N LEU A 114 -8.57 29.74 -17.79
CA LEU A 114 -8.89 28.37 -17.34
C LEU A 114 -10.30 28.25 -16.76
N LYS A 115 -10.75 29.25 -15.98
CA LYS A 115 -12.11 29.25 -15.38
C LYS A 115 -13.21 29.44 -16.43
N SER A 116 -13.01 30.31 -17.42
CA SER A 116 -13.99 30.53 -18.49
C SER A 116 -14.05 29.37 -19.50
N ALA A 117 -12.92 28.71 -19.76
CA ALA A 117 -12.87 27.50 -20.58
C ALA A 117 -13.62 26.32 -19.92
N PHE A 118 -13.53 26.16 -18.59
CA PHE A 118 -14.30 25.14 -17.87
C PHE A 118 -15.81 25.39 -17.90
N LEU A 119 -16.25 26.65 -17.87
CA LEU A 119 -17.67 26.98 -17.86
C LEU A 119 -18.31 26.79 -19.25
N ASN A 120 -17.61 27.17 -20.32
CA ASN A 120 -18.10 27.10 -21.71
C ASN A 120 -17.83 25.78 -22.44
N ALA A 121 -17.16 24.80 -21.81
CA ALA A 121 -16.97 23.48 -22.40
C ALA A 121 -18.30 22.71 -22.53
N SER A 122 -18.51 22.09 -23.71
CA SER A 122 -19.65 21.21 -24.00
C SER A 122 -19.75 20.09 -22.94
N MET A 123 -20.96 19.69 -22.58
CA MET A 123 -21.24 18.69 -21.54
C MET A 123 -20.48 17.37 -21.79
N ILE A 124 -20.26 17.02 -23.05
CA ILE A 124 -19.48 15.85 -23.49
C ILE A 124 -18.00 15.95 -23.08
N VAL A 125 -17.38 17.13 -23.18
CA VAL A 125 -15.97 17.35 -22.82
C VAL A 125 -15.79 17.26 -21.29
N LYS A 126 -16.77 17.76 -20.53
CA LYS A 126 -16.79 17.63 -19.06
C LYS A 126 -16.90 16.15 -18.64
N VAL A 127 -17.76 15.38 -19.31
CA VAL A 127 -17.90 13.94 -19.07
C VAL A 127 -16.63 13.17 -19.47
N MET A 128 -16.04 13.48 -20.62
CA MET A 128 -14.78 12.85 -21.07
C MET A 128 -13.60 13.15 -20.14
N GLY A 129 -13.53 14.33 -19.53
CA GLY A 129 -12.50 14.64 -18.53
C GLY A 129 -12.75 14.00 -17.17
N LEU A 130 -14.02 13.78 -16.80
CA LEU A 130 -14.40 13.16 -15.52
C LEU A 130 -14.13 11.64 -15.51
N ILE A 131 -14.34 10.96 -16.63
CA ILE A 131 -14.12 9.49 -16.75
C ILE A 131 -12.70 9.06 -16.36
N PRO A 132 -11.60 9.62 -16.89
CA PRO A 132 -10.25 9.20 -16.52
C PRO A 132 -9.94 9.55 -15.06
N LEU A 133 -10.49 10.64 -14.54
CA LEU A 133 -10.30 11.04 -13.15
C LEU A 133 -11.01 10.07 -12.18
N LEU A 134 -12.24 9.66 -12.51
CA LEU A 134 -12.96 8.59 -11.82
C LEU A 134 -12.23 7.25 -11.96
N ALA A 135 -11.67 6.94 -13.11
CA ALA A 135 -10.88 5.71 -13.30
C ALA A 135 -9.63 5.70 -12.41
N VAL A 136 -8.91 6.82 -12.30
CA VAL A 136 -7.77 6.95 -11.39
C VAL A 136 -8.20 6.81 -9.93
N MET A 137 -9.33 7.42 -9.53
CA MET A 137 -9.87 7.24 -8.18
C MET A 137 -10.26 5.78 -7.90
N LEU A 138 -10.91 5.11 -8.85
CA LEU A 138 -11.30 3.70 -8.72
C LEU A 138 -10.08 2.79 -8.64
N VAL A 139 -9.04 3.04 -9.45
CA VAL A 139 -7.77 2.30 -9.37
C VAL A 139 -7.08 2.56 -8.04
N GLY A 140 -7.03 3.80 -7.58
CA GLY A 140 -6.48 4.16 -6.27
C GLY A 140 -7.21 3.47 -5.12
N TRP A 141 -8.54 3.44 -5.16
CA TRP A 141 -9.35 2.70 -4.19
C TRP A 141 -9.13 1.19 -4.28
N TYR A 142 -9.12 0.61 -5.48
CA TYR A 142 -8.93 -0.83 -5.70
C TYR A 142 -7.55 -1.30 -5.21
N CYS A 143 -6.51 -0.47 -5.38
CA CYS A 143 -5.17 -0.75 -4.89
C CYS A 143 -4.97 -0.44 -3.40
N SER A 144 -5.92 0.25 -2.76
CA SER A 144 -5.81 0.63 -1.35
C SER A 144 -5.81 -0.58 -0.41
N ASP A 145 -5.11 -0.44 0.72
CA ASP A 145 -5.07 -1.46 1.78
C ASP A 145 -6.48 -1.79 2.28
N TYR A 146 -7.36 -0.79 2.38
CA TYR A 146 -8.76 -0.97 2.78
C TYR A 146 -9.51 -1.94 1.85
N HIS A 147 -9.40 -1.77 0.53
CA HIS A 147 -10.06 -2.66 -0.41
C HIS A 147 -9.48 -4.09 -0.34
N GLN A 148 -8.16 -4.22 -0.18
CA GLN A 148 -7.51 -5.52 -0.02
C GLN A 148 -8.00 -6.24 1.26
N VAL A 149 -8.14 -5.53 2.37
CA VAL A 149 -8.70 -6.04 3.63
C VAL A 149 -10.15 -6.48 3.44
N MET A 150 -11.00 -5.67 2.83
CA MET A 150 -12.40 -6.03 2.56
C MET A 150 -12.49 -7.29 1.70
N LYS A 151 -11.62 -7.43 0.69
CA LYS A 151 -11.53 -8.63 -0.12
C LYS A 151 -11.14 -9.84 0.72
N GLN A 152 -10.13 -9.74 1.60
CA GLN A 152 -9.73 -10.86 2.47
C GLN A 152 -10.86 -11.30 3.41
N ILE A 153 -11.54 -10.34 4.04
CA ILE A 153 -12.63 -10.61 4.98
C ILE A 153 -13.82 -11.27 4.28
N SER A 154 -14.14 -10.88 3.05
CA SER A 154 -15.25 -11.47 2.29
C SER A 154 -15.08 -12.97 1.98
N HIS A 155 -13.89 -13.52 2.16
CA HIS A 155 -13.66 -14.97 2.03
C HIS A 155 -13.93 -15.75 3.31
N TRP A 156 -14.11 -15.07 4.44
CA TRP A 156 -14.38 -15.70 5.73
C TRP A 156 -15.86 -15.72 6.04
N HIS A 157 -16.30 -16.81 6.67
CA HIS A 157 -17.66 -17.02 7.18
C HIS A 157 -17.59 -17.53 8.61
N ALA A 158 -18.57 -17.15 9.43
CA ALA A 158 -18.71 -17.50 10.84
C ALA A 158 -20.19 -17.78 11.23
N ASP A 159 -21.03 -18.09 10.24
CA ASP A 159 -22.48 -18.32 10.37
C ASP A 159 -22.88 -19.64 11.04
N LYS A 160 -21.91 -20.53 11.31
CA LYS A 160 -22.15 -21.89 11.83
C LYS A 160 -21.66 -22.06 13.26
N MET A 161 -22.54 -22.60 14.10
CA MET A 161 -22.23 -23.08 15.45
C MET A 161 -22.18 -24.61 15.45
N MET A 162 -21.20 -25.19 16.13
CA MET A 162 -21.06 -26.64 16.23
C MET A 162 -20.92 -27.10 17.68
N PRO A 163 -21.72 -28.10 18.11
CA PRO A 163 -21.55 -28.70 19.42
C PRO A 163 -20.29 -29.57 19.41
N LEU A 164 -19.26 -29.15 20.14
CA LEU A 164 -18.02 -29.89 20.31
C LEU A 164 -17.90 -30.36 21.75
N ASN A 165 -17.64 -31.66 21.94
CA ASN A 165 -17.28 -32.23 23.24
C ASN A 165 -15.78 -32.01 23.47
N ILE A 166 -15.44 -31.21 24.48
CA ILE A 166 -14.06 -30.95 24.89
C ILE A 166 -13.98 -31.30 26.37
N GLY A 167 -13.24 -32.36 26.69
CA GLY A 167 -13.06 -32.82 28.06
C GLY A 167 -14.35 -33.24 28.76
N GLY A 168 -15.35 -33.72 28.02
CA GLY A 168 -16.61 -34.21 28.58
C GLY A 168 -17.72 -33.17 28.62
N VAL A 169 -17.41 -31.90 28.35
CA VAL A 169 -18.37 -30.81 28.27
C VAL A 169 -18.65 -30.49 26.81
N LYS A 170 -19.95 -30.47 26.45
CA LYS A 170 -20.39 -30.04 25.11
C LYS A 170 -20.54 -28.52 25.12
N ALA A 171 -19.80 -27.84 24.25
CA ALA A 171 -19.93 -26.42 24.03
C ALA A 171 -20.34 -26.10 22.58
N ASP A 172 -21.29 -25.19 22.45
CA ASP A 172 -21.67 -24.62 21.17
C ASP A 172 -20.55 -23.67 20.72
N THR A 173 -19.80 -24.13 19.73
CA THR A 173 -18.55 -23.49 19.30
C THR A 173 -18.76 -22.77 17.96
N PRO A 174 -18.57 -21.45 17.87
CA PRO A 174 -18.51 -20.76 16.59
C PRO A 174 -17.37 -21.31 15.72
N VAL A 175 -17.67 -21.55 14.45
CA VAL A 175 -16.70 -22.08 13.48
C VAL A 175 -16.42 -21.06 12.40
N LEU A 176 -15.15 -20.63 12.29
CA LEU A 176 -14.69 -19.78 11.19
C LEU A 176 -14.13 -20.62 10.05
N TYR A 177 -14.57 -20.35 8.82
CA TYR A 177 -14.13 -21.08 7.64
C TYR A 177 -14.01 -20.19 6.41
N GLN A 178 -13.27 -20.65 5.40
CA GLN A 178 -13.10 -19.91 4.15
C GLN A 178 -14.06 -20.40 3.05
N SER A 179 -14.40 -19.50 2.12
CA SER A 179 -15.20 -19.82 0.92
C SER A 179 -14.62 -21.03 0.19
N GLY A 180 -15.41 -22.10 0.09
CA GLY A 180 -15.02 -23.39 -0.51
C GLY A 180 -14.80 -24.51 0.50
N ASP A 181 -14.68 -24.19 1.79
CA ASP A 181 -14.54 -25.14 2.90
C ASP A 181 -15.83 -25.20 3.74
N ASP A 182 -17.00 -25.15 3.12
CA ASP A 182 -18.31 -25.03 3.79
C ASP A 182 -18.92 -26.38 4.24
N ASN A 183 -18.45 -27.48 3.66
CA ASN A 183 -18.94 -28.83 3.93
C ASN A 183 -18.16 -29.48 5.09
N PHE A 184 -18.57 -29.18 6.32
CA PHE A 184 -17.99 -29.76 7.51
C PHE A 184 -19.00 -30.19 8.57
N THR A 185 -18.58 -31.08 9.46
CA THR A 185 -19.37 -31.61 10.59
C THR A 185 -18.51 -31.69 11.83
N SER A 186 -19.13 -31.68 13.01
CA SER A 186 -18.44 -31.79 14.31
C SER A 186 -17.52 -33.01 14.40
N SER A 187 -17.88 -34.11 13.73
CA SER A 187 -17.09 -35.35 13.68
C SER A 187 -15.65 -35.14 13.20
N MET A 188 -15.39 -34.11 12.40
CA MET A 188 -14.06 -33.84 11.86
C MET A 188 -13.09 -33.28 12.89
N TRP A 189 -13.56 -32.57 13.92
CA TRP A 189 -12.75 -32.23 15.09
C TRP A 189 -12.75 -33.38 16.09
N GLN A 190 -13.94 -33.93 16.37
CA GLN A 190 -14.15 -34.92 17.43
C GLN A 190 -13.36 -36.22 17.20
N LYS A 191 -13.16 -36.68 15.97
CA LYS A 191 -12.31 -37.87 15.71
C LYS A 191 -10.85 -37.71 16.16
N HIS A 192 -10.38 -36.49 16.40
CA HIS A 192 -9.03 -36.23 16.91
C HIS A 192 -8.97 -36.22 18.44
N LEU A 193 -10.11 -36.15 19.12
CA LEU A 193 -10.26 -36.22 20.57
C LEU A 193 -10.86 -37.60 20.90
N ASN A 194 -10.17 -38.43 21.67
CA ASN A 194 -10.63 -39.80 21.94
C ASN A 194 -11.96 -39.79 22.71
N ALA A 195 -13.08 -40.03 22.04
CA ALA A 195 -14.42 -39.85 22.61
C ALA A 195 -14.68 -40.64 23.91
N GLU A 196 -14.04 -41.79 24.10
CA GLU A 196 -14.19 -42.63 25.30
C GLU A 196 -13.40 -42.11 26.51
N HIS A 197 -12.30 -41.40 26.27
CA HIS A 197 -11.39 -40.86 27.29
C HIS A 197 -11.34 -39.32 27.25
N ASN A 198 -12.38 -38.71 26.67
CA ASN A 198 -12.53 -37.27 26.55
C ASN A 198 -13.34 -36.77 27.76
N HIS A 199 -12.76 -36.91 28.95
CA HIS A 199 -13.30 -36.38 30.21
C HIS A 199 -12.21 -35.61 30.92
N ILE A 200 -12.54 -34.51 31.58
CA ILE A 200 -11.65 -33.74 32.45
C ILE A 200 -12.42 -33.49 33.74
N ASP A 201 -11.91 -34.00 34.85
CA ASP A 201 -12.55 -33.84 36.15
C ASP A 201 -12.67 -32.36 36.54
N GLY A 202 -13.86 -31.97 37.00
CA GLY A 202 -14.13 -30.61 37.52
C GLY A 202 -14.39 -29.54 36.46
N LEU A 203 -14.45 -29.91 35.18
CA LEU A 203 -14.79 -29.00 34.09
C LEU A 203 -16.29 -28.69 34.08
N GLN A 204 -16.67 -27.41 34.15
CA GLN A 204 -18.10 -27.01 34.15
C GLN A 204 -18.43 -26.03 33.02
N ASN A 205 -17.65 -24.95 32.89
CA ASN A 205 -17.89 -23.90 31.91
C ASN A 205 -16.68 -23.78 31.00
N ILE A 206 -16.89 -24.00 29.70
CA ILE A 206 -15.86 -23.82 28.68
C ILE A 206 -16.35 -22.84 27.61
N LYS A 207 -15.40 -22.11 27.04
CA LYS A 207 -15.64 -21.25 25.87
C LYS A 207 -14.65 -21.62 24.80
N SER A 208 -15.13 -21.80 23.58
CA SER A 208 -14.33 -22.35 22.50
C SER A 208 -14.60 -21.65 21.18
N PHE A 209 -13.60 -21.64 20.32
CA PHE A 209 -13.68 -21.22 18.93
C PHE A 209 -13.02 -22.28 18.07
N ALA A 210 -13.58 -22.55 16.90
CA ALA A 210 -13.00 -23.49 15.95
C ALA A 210 -12.76 -22.82 14.62
N SER A 211 -11.80 -23.33 13.86
CA SER A 211 -11.63 -22.95 12.46
C SER A 211 -11.40 -24.15 11.55
N HIS A 212 -11.86 -23.99 10.31
CA HIS A 212 -11.64 -24.94 9.23
C HIS A 212 -11.10 -24.24 7.98
N VAL A 213 -9.88 -24.57 7.58
CA VAL A 213 -9.27 -24.10 6.33
C VAL A 213 -8.53 -25.26 5.66
N GLY A 214 -8.99 -25.67 4.48
CA GLY A 214 -8.45 -26.79 3.72
C GLY A 214 -8.46 -28.12 4.49
N SER A 215 -7.31 -28.58 4.95
CA SER A 215 -7.18 -29.81 5.76
C SER A 215 -6.96 -29.56 7.25
N ASN A 216 -6.95 -28.30 7.66
CA ASN A 216 -6.75 -27.91 9.05
C ASN A 216 -8.09 -27.89 9.79
N TYR A 217 -8.14 -28.57 10.92
CA TYR A 217 -9.23 -28.51 11.90
C TYR A 217 -8.63 -28.02 13.20
N SER A 218 -8.85 -26.74 13.49
CA SER A 218 -8.25 -26.07 14.63
C SER A 218 -9.34 -25.75 15.67
N ILE A 219 -8.99 -25.86 16.93
CA ILE A 219 -9.86 -25.54 18.07
C ILE A 219 -9.05 -24.84 19.15
N ALA A 220 -9.59 -23.74 19.65
CA ALA A 220 -9.06 -22.91 20.72
C ALA A 220 -10.09 -22.88 21.85
N SER A 221 -9.72 -23.30 23.05
CA SER A 221 -10.65 -23.44 24.16
C SER A 221 -10.06 -22.87 25.45
N CYS A 222 -10.87 -22.11 26.17
CA CYS A 222 -10.60 -21.70 27.54
C CYS A 222 -11.40 -22.59 28.49
N LEU A 223 -10.71 -23.33 29.35
CA LEU A 223 -11.33 -24.26 30.31
C LEU A 223 -11.78 -23.59 31.61
N ASN A 224 -11.36 -22.34 31.84
CA ASN A 224 -11.64 -21.59 33.05
C ASN A 224 -12.33 -20.26 32.71
N VAL A 225 -13.67 -20.31 32.67
CA VAL A 225 -14.51 -19.16 32.32
C VAL A 225 -15.27 -18.70 33.55
N VAL A 226 -15.10 -17.43 33.90
CA VAL A 226 -15.80 -16.74 35.00
C VAL A 226 -16.50 -15.52 34.42
N ASP A 227 -17.79 -15.35 34.68
CA ASP A 227 -18.61 -14.25 34.16
C ASP A 227 -18.50 -14.05 32.63
N ASN A 228 -18.46 -15.15 31.88
CA ASN A 228 -18.31 -15.19 30.41
C ASN A 228 -16.96 -14.65 29.87
N GLN A 229 -15.99 -14.42 30.75
CA GLN A 229 -14.62 -14.07 30.40
C GLN A 229 -13.65 -15.21 30.71
N CYS A 230 -12.67 -15.40 29.83
CA CYS A 230 -11.58 -16.32 30.11
C CYS A 230 -10.58 -15.70 31.10
N THR A 231 -10.17 -16.46 32.11
CA THR A 231 -9.21 -15.99 33.13
C THR A 231 -7.78 -15.82 32.60
N GLY A 232 -7.51 -16.31 31.39
CA GLY A 232 -6.19 -16.36 30.75
C GLY A 232 -5.35 -17.58 31.16
N SER A 233 -5.88 -18.46 32.01
CA SER A 233 -5.25 -19.74 32.38
C SER A 233 -5.97 -20.93 31.74
N ASP A 234 -5.29 -22.07 31.71
CA ASP A 234 -5.86 -23.35 31.26
C ASP A 234 -6.41 -23.29 29.82
N LEU A 235 -5.63 -22.65 28.94
CA LEU A 235 -5.90 -22.53 27.51
C LEU A 235 -5.48 -23.82 26.80
N ILE A 236 -6.36 -24.35 25.95
CA ILE A 236 -6.08 -25.52 25.12
C ILE A 236 -6.28 -25.16 23.65
N ASN A 237 -5.19 -25.21 22.89
CA ASN A 237 -5.24 -25.03 21.44
C ASN A 237 -4.77 -26.30 20.74
N ILE A 238 -5.66 -26.94 19.99
CA ILE A 238 -5.38 -28.18 19.28
C ILE A 238 -5.63 -27.97 17.79
N THR A 239 -4.71 -28.40 16.95
CA THR A 239 -4.87 -28.34 15.50
C THR A 239 -4.52 -29.67 14.85
N ALA A 240 -5.49 -30.27 14.18
CA ALA A 240 -5.26 -31.40 13.29
C ALA A 240 -4.97 -30.89 11.87
N ILE A 241 -3.87 -31.35 11.29
CA ILE A 241 -3.40 -30.93 9.94
C ILE A 241 -3.87 -31.87 8.82
N ASN A 242 -4.58 -32.95 9.16
CA ASN A 242 -5.04 -33.95 8.22
C ASN A 242 -6.31 -34.64 8.72
N LYS A 243 -6.90 -35.49 7.87
CA LYS A 243 -8.14 -36.19 8.17
C LYS A 243 -7.97 -37.46 9.00
N THR A 244 -6.74 -37.92 9.26
CA THR A 244 -6.51 -39.19 9.98
C THR A 244 -6.80 -39.00 11.47
N PRO A 245 -7.72 -39.77 12.08
CA PRO A 245 -8.06 -39.67 13.50
C PRO A 245 -6.82 -39.76 14.37
N ALA A 246 -6.59 -38.76 15.22
CA ALA A 246 -5.45 -38.75 16.12
C ALA A 246 -5.74 -39.51 17.43
N GLY A 247 -7.01 -39.50 17.88
CA GLY A 247 -7.43 -40.18 19.10
C GLY A 247 -6.69 -39.69 20.35
N LEU A 248 -6.56 -38.37 20.51
CA LEU A 248 -5.89 -37.77 21.66
C LEU A 248 -6.69 -38.03 22.94
N ASP A 249 -6.07 -38.72 23.89
CA ASP A 249 -6.59 -38.89 25.26
C ASP A 249 -6.38 -37.57 26.02
N MET A 250 -7.48 -36.98 26.52
CA MET A 250 -7.44 -35.63 27.11
C MET A 250 -6.78 -35.62 28.49
N ASP A 251 -6.96 -36.67 29.29
CA ASP A 251 -6.34 -36.77 30.62
C ASP A 251 -4.82 -36.85 30.52
N GLN A 252 -4.32 -37.72 29.63
CA GLN A 252 -2.89 -37.82 29.36
C GLN A 252 -2.34 -36.55 28.71
N PHE A 253 -3.11 -35.96 27.79
CA PHE A 253 -2.72 -34.74 27.09
C PHE A 253 -2.54 -33.56 28.03
N ILE A 254 -3.44 -33.32 28.99
CA ILE A 254 -3.33 -32.16 29.89
C ILE A 254 -2.08 -32.25 30.76
N LEU A 255 -1.77 -33.44 31.27
CA LEU A 255 -0.55 -33.68 32.03
C LEU A 255 0.70 -33.44 31.17
N LEU A 256 0.68 -33.90 29.92
CA LEU A 256 1.76 -33.68 28.97
C LEU A 256 1.90 -32.20 28.58
N ALA A 257 0.80 -31.51 28.31
CA ALA A 257 0.74 -30.09 27.96
C ALA A 257 1.36 -29.24 29.08
N LYS A 258 0.92 -29.43 30.33
CA LYS A 258 1.50 -28.77 31.51
C LYS A 258 3.00 -29.05 31.69
N LYS A 259 3.45 -30.27 31.36
CA LYS A 259 4.88 -30.61 31.37
C LYS A 259 5.65 -29.88 30.26
N LEU A 260 5.05 -29.74 29.07
CA LEU A 260 5.66 -29.04 27.95
C LEU A 260 5.74 -27.54 28.23
N GLU A 261 4.67 -26.90 28.70
CA GLU A 261 4.60 -25.47 29.04
C GLU A 261 5.68 -25.03 30.04
N LYS A 262 6.02 -25.89 31.01
CA LYS A 262 7.07 -25.64 32.00
C LYS A 262 8.50 -25.66 31.44
N ARG A 263 8.71 -26.15 30.21
CA ARG A 263 10.04 -26.20 29.59
C ARG A 263 10.50 -24.79 29.19
N ILE A 264 11.81 -24.65 28.98
CA ILE A 264 12.44 -23.36 28.61
C ILE A 264 11.71 -22.78 27.39
N ARG A 265 11.11 -21.61 27.57
CA ARG A 265 10.42 -20.87 26.52
C ARG A 265 11.46 -20.36 25.52
N TYR A 266 11.51 -20.98 24.35
CA TYR A 266 12.51 -20.70 23.32
C TYR A 266 12.19 -19.46 22.47
N ASN A 267 11.07 -18.79 22.78
CA ASN A 267 10.37 -17.86 21.91
C ASN A 267 9.98 -16.55 22.62
N LYS A 268 10.80 -16.11 23.59
CA LYS A 268 10.66 -14.74 24.13
C LYS A 268 11.10 -13.78 23.04
N ILE A 269 10.17 -12.94 22.58
CA ILE A 269 10.51 -11.80 21.74
C ILE A 269 11.28 -10.84 22.65
N ILE A 270 12.56 -10.66 22.36
CA ILE A 270 13.39 -9.66 23.02
C ILE A 270 13.45 -8.52 22.02
N ILE A 271 12.74 -7.44 22.32
CA ILE A 271 12.79 -6.21 21.54
C ILE A 271 14.05 -5.51 22.04
N SER A 272 15.10 -5.52 21.22
CA SER A 272 16.37 -4.89 21.56
C SER A 272 16.21 -3.38 21.52
N GLU A 273 16.71 -2.68 22.55
CA GLU A 273 16.75 -1.20 22.68
C GLU A 273 17.39 -0.47 21.48
N SER A 274 17.96 -1.20 20.51
CA SER A 274 18.62 -0.67 19.32
C SER A 274 17.72 -0.52 18.09
N ASP A 275 16.42 -0.80 18.19
CA ASP A 275 15.46 -0.31 17.18
C ASP A 275 15.17 1.16 17.56
N ASP A 276 16.00 2.09 17.03
CA ASP A 276 16.09 3.54 17.36
C ASP A 276 14.79 4.37 17.19
N GLU A 277 13.62 3.75 17.08
CA GLU A 277 12.32 4.39 16.80
C GLU A 277 11.26 4.19 17.89
N VAL A 278 11.51 3.39 18.95
CA VAL A 278 10.48 3.11 19.98
C VAL A 278 10.58 4.12 21.13
N ASP A 279 9.59 4.99 21.26
CA ASP A 279 9.46 5.96 22.36
C ASP A 279 9.22 5.24 23.70
N PHE A 280 9.91 5.68 24.76
CA PHE A 280 9.98 5.03 26.09
C PHE A 280 8.67 5.12 26.91
N ASP A 281 7.57 5.62 26.34
CA ASP A 281 6.23 5.64 26.96
C ASP A 281 5.24 4.67 26.28
N THR A 282 5.74 3.76 25.43
CA THR A 282 4.90 2.81 24.71
C THR A 282 4.69 1.50 25.49
N THR A 283 3.43 1.07 25.60
CA THR A 283 3.08 -0.23 26.18
C THR A 283 3.13 -1.31 25.11
N GLU A 284 3.89 -2.37 25.35
CA GLU A 284 3.92 -3.57 24.53
C GLU A 284 2.73 -4.47 24.89
N HIS A 285 1.91 -4.80 23.89
CA HIS A 285 0.83 -5.78 24.04
C HIS A 285 1.34 -7.17 23.65
N SER A 286 1.75 -7.95 24.65
CA SER A 286 2.31 -9.29 24.45
C SER A 286 1.22 -10.36 24.52
N TYR A 287 1.23 -11.26 23.53
CA TYR A 287 0.31 -12.40 23.43
C TYR A 287 1.11 -13.68 23.28
N HIS A 288 0.74 -14.72 24.03
CA HIS A 288 1.41 -16.01 23.98
C HIS A 288 0.42 -17.17 23.92
N ALA A 289 0.69 -18.14 23.05
CA ALA A 289 -0.12 -19.35 22.93
C ALA A 289 0.75 -20.56 22.63
N ASP A 290 0.36 -21.70 23.21
CA ASP A 290 0.84 -23.01 22.81
C ASP A 290 -0.22 -23.72 21.98
N VAL A 291 0.19 -24.21 20.81
CA VAL A 291 -0.66 -24.97 19.89
C VAL A 291 -0.12 -26.38 19.71
N TYR A 292 -0.99 -27.37 19.91
CA TYR A 292 -0.64 -28.78 19.88
C TYR A 292 -1.17 -29.47 18.62
N PHE A 293 -0.33 -30.30 18.00
CA PHE A 293 -0.63 -30.98 16.74
C PHE A 293 -0.64 -32.51 16.93
N PRO A 294 -1.79 -33.09 17.33
CA PRO A 294 -1.90 -34.52 17.58
C PRO A 294 -1.91 -35.31 16.26
N ARG A 295 -1.37 -36.53 16.29
CA ARG A 295 -1.31 -37.44 15.12
C ARG A 295 -1.44 -38.89 15.55
N ALA A 296 -2.06 -39.69 14.69
CA ALA A 296 -2.31 -41.12 14.93
C ALA A 296 -1.01 -41.88 15.22
N GLY A 297 -0.88 -42.43 16.43
CA GLY A 297 0.24 -43.29 16.83
C GLY A 297 1.63 -42.62 16.76
N LYS A 298 1.69 -41.29 16.79
CA LYS A 298 2.93 -40.51 16.65
C LYS A 298 3.03 -39.49 17.79
N ARG A 299 4.27 -39.07 18.07
CA ARG A 299 4.57 -38.04 19.07
C ARG A 299 3.90 -36.71 18.76
N LEU A 300 3.54 -36.00 19.83
CA LEU A 300 2.93 -34.69 19.78
C LEU A 300 3.93 -33.65 19.28
N PHE A 301 3.48 -32.72 18.44
CA PHE A 301 4.22 -31.50 18.17
C PHE A 301 3.59 -30.34 18.91
N ARG A 302 4.44 -29.47 19.43
CA ARG A 302 4.05 -28.19 20.04
C ARG A 302 4.59 -27.06 19.19
N SER A 303 3.75 -26.07 18.95
CA SER A 303 4.14 -24.77 18.43
C SER A 303 3.95 -23.73 19.53
N ASP A 304 5.06 -23.21 20.03
CA ASP A 304 5.10 -22.01 20.87
C ASP A 304 4.95 -20.79 19.94
N MET A 305 3.90 -20.00 20.15
CA MET A 305 3.59 -18.82 19.37
C MET A 305 3.56 -17.58 20.27
N SER A 306 4.22 -16.53 19.81
CA SER A 306 4.24 -15.22 20.47
C SER A 306 3.92 -14.14 19.46
N LEU A 307 3.00 -13.23 19.83
CA LEU A 307 2.73 -12.00 19.10
C LEU A 307 3.01 -10.82 20.03
N SER A 308 3.54 -9.74 19.50
CA SER A 308 3.77 -8.51 20.23
C SER A 308 3.40 -7.33 19.35
N LEU A 309 2.58 -6.43 19.90
CA LEU A 309 2.10 -5.23 19.22
C LEU A 309 2.52 -4.00 20.02
N ILE A 310 3.17 -3.06 19.35
CA ILE A 310 3.49 -1.74 19.89
C ILE A 310 2.71 -0.74 19.05
N TYR A 311 1.80 0.02 19.66
CA TYR A 311 1.03 1.05 18.95
C TYR A 311 1.82 2.36 18.93
N GLU A 312 2.07 2.88 17.73
CA GLU A 312 2.66 4.21 17.50
C GLU A 312 1.55 5.25 17.27
N GLU A 313 0.46 4.81 16.65
CA GLU A 313 -0.78 5.56 16.44
C GLU A 313 -1.97 4.71 16.91
N LYS A 314 -3.18 5.28 16.92
CA LYS A 314 -4.40 4.59 17.35
C LYS A 314 -4.62 3.22 16.70
N ASP A 315 -4.35 3.10 15.40
CA ASP A 315 -4.62 1.89 14.59
C ASP A 315 -3.38 1.41 13.83
N LYS A 316 -2.17 1.87 14.19
CA LYS A 316 -0.91 1.50 13.52
C LYS A 316 0.24 1.34 14.51
N GLY A 317 1.22 0.55 14.12
CA GLY A 317 2.50 0.48 14.80
C GLY A 317 3.32 -0.73 14.36
N ILE A 318 4.10 -1.28 15.28
CA ILE A 318 5.04 -2.38 15.01
C ILE A 318 4.47 -3.71 15.50
N PHE A 319 4.56 -4.73 14.64
CA PHE A 319 4.11 -6.08 14.90
C PHE A 319 5.29 -7.03 14.88
N TYR A 320 5.48 -7.79 15.95
CA TYR A 320 6.41 -8.91 16.03
C TYR A 320 5.63 -10.21 16.15
N SER A 321 6.02 -11.21 15.37
CA SER A 321 5.48 -12.57 15.50
C SER A 321 6.61 -13.57 15.49
N SER A 322 6.55 -14.53 16.41
CA SER A 322 7.55 -15.56 16.57
C SER A 322 6.89 -16.91 16.77
N VAL A 323 7.33 -17.92 16.03
CA VAL A 323 6.80 -19.28 16.06
C VAL A 323 7.95 -20.27 16.20
N CYS A 324 7.90 -21.13 17.21
CA CYS A 324 8.89 -22.16 17.50
C CYS A 324 8.22 -23.53 17.59
N ILE A 325 8.59 -24.45 16.72
CA ILE A 325 8.01 -25.79 16.65
C ILE A 325 9.01 -26.81 17.17
N THR A 326 8.55 -27.62 18.13
CA THR A 326 9.32 -28.66 18.81
C THR A 326 8.53 -29.96 18.90
N ASP A 327 9.22 -31.08 18.81
CA ASP A 327 8.66 -32.38 19.16
C ASP A 327 8.55 -32.55 20.69
N GLU A 328 7.72 -33.51 21.10
CA GLU A 328 7.43 -33.83 22.51
C GLU A 328 8.67 -34.05 23.38
N ASP A 329 9.76 -34.56 22.83
CA ASP A 329 10.99 -34.88 23.56
C ASP A 329 12.11 -33.84 23.35
N CYS A 330 11.90 -32.84 22.49
CA CYS A 330 12.92 -31.85 22.11
C CYS A 330 14.24 -32.48 21.62
N LEU A 331 14.18 -33.65 20.97
CA LEU A 331 15.37 -34.35 20.48
C LEU A 331 15.91 -33.72 19.20
N THR A 332 15.05 -33.02 18.47
CA THR A 332 15.42 -32.34 17.22
C THR A 332 15.55 -30.84 17.43
N SER A 333 16.51 -30.22 16.73
CA SER A 333 16.64 -28.77 16.69
C SER A 333 15.30 -28.13 16.30
N PRO A 334 14.85 -27.07 16.99
CA PRO A 334 13.54 -26.47 16.75
C PRO A 334 13.47 -25.80 15.38
N ILE A 335 12.28 -25.80 14.79
CA ILE A 335 12.00 -24.97 13.62
C ILE A 335 11.53 -23.62 14.14
N LYS A 336 12.34 -22.56 13.98
CA LYS A 336 11.95 -21.21 14.43
C LYS A 336 11.74 -20.27 13.26
N TYR A 337 10.69 -19.46 13.37
CA TYR A 337 10.36 -18.43 12.41
C TYR A 337 9.99 -17.16 13.15
N LYS A 338 10.66 -16.07 12.82
CA LYS A 338 10.34 -14.74 13.33
C LYS A 338 10.05 -13.80 12.18
N LEU A 339 9.17 -12.85 12.42
CA LEU A 339 8.93 -11.74 11.53
C LEU A 339 8.66 -10.47 12.33
N ASN A 340 9.05 -9.34 11.76
CA ASN A 340 8.60 -8.04 12.21
C ASN A 340 8.11 -7.20 11.02
N GLY A 341 7.28 -6.21 11.30
CA GLY A 341 6.71 -5.35 10.27
C GLY A 341 5.84 -4.26 10.85
N GLU A 342 5.37 -3.39 9.98
CA GLU A 342 4.37 -2.37 10.32
C GLU A 342 2.97 -2.97 10.16
N PHE A 343 2.09 -2.72 11.13
CA PHE A 343 0.69 -3.12 11.02
C PHE A 343 -0.25 -1.93 10.87
N THR A 344 -1.38 -2.19 10.25
CA THR A 344 -2.57 -1.33 10.30
C THR A 344 -3.75 -2.18 10.73
N GLN A 345 -4.45 -1.76 11.79
CA GLN A 345 -5.62 -2.42 12.35
C GLN A 345 -6.89 -1.92 11.68
N TYR A 346 -7.80 -2.83 11.35
CA TYR A 346 -9.12 -2.55 10.80
C TYR A 346 -10.18 -3.29 11.62
N HIS A 347 -11.12 -2.53 12.20
CA HIS A 347 -12.26 -3.10 12.92
C HIS A 347 -13.37 -3.46 11.94
N LYS A 348 -13.78 -4.73 11.91
CA LYS A 348 -14.70 -5.31 10.91
C LYS A 348 -15.62 -6.35 11.53
N MET A 349 -16.60 -6.80 10.77
CA MET A 349 -17.52 -7.88 11.17
C MET A 349 -17.47 -9.02 10.17
N ILE A 350 -17.53 -10.26 10.67
CA ILE A 350 -17.71 -11.50 9.89
C ILE A 350 -18.97 -12.17 10.42
N ASP A 351 -20.05 -12.17 9.63
CA ASP A 351 -21.35 -12.77 10.00
C ASP A 351 -21.86 -12.37 11.41
N GLY A 352 -21.66 -11.09 11.77
CA GLY A 352 -22.07 -10.54 13.07
C GLY A 352 -21.07 -10.74 14.21
N MET A 353 -19.93 -11.40 13.96
CA MET A 353 -18.79 -11.47 14.88
C MET A 353 -17.86 -10.28 14.67
N ASP A 354 -17.54 -9.56 15.74
CA ASP A 354 -16.54 -8.48 15.71
C ASP A 354 -15.13 -9.05 15.54
N VAL A 355 -14.39 -8.54 14.56
CA VAL A 355 -13.06 -9.01 14.20
C VAL A 355 -12.13 -7.83 13.91
N ASP A 356 -11.00 -7.80 14.60
CA ASP A 356 -9.90 -6.90 14.27
C ASP A 356 -8.97 -7.57 13.25
N VAL A 357 -8.74 -6.89 12.13
CA VAL A 357 -7.83 -7.35 11.08
C VAL A 357 -6.56 -6.55 11.12
N PHE A 358 -5.45 -7.22 11.34
CA PHE A 358 -4.11 -6.64 11.35
C PHE A 358 -3.44 -6.95 10.02
N LEU A 359 -3.38 -5.95 9.15
CA LEU A 359 -2.60 -6.01 7.90
C LEU A 359 -1.15 -5.69 8.25
N VAL A 360 -0.28 -6.70 8.22
CA VAL A 360 1.14 -6.58 8.56
C VAL A 360 1.98 -6.55 7.28
N LYS A 361 2.65 -5.42 7.02
CA LYS A 361 3.65 -5.27 5.96
C LYS A 361 5.00 -5.70 6.52
N VAL A 362 5.49 -6.85 6.07
CA VAL A 362 6.67 -7.48 6.66
C VAL A 362 7.94 -6.73 6.27
N LYS A 363 8.69 -6.27 7.29
CA LYS A 363 10.01 -5.63 7.14
C LYS A 363 11.12 -6.68 7.13
N ASN A 364 11.25 -7.44 8.22
CA ASN A 364 12.26 -8.50 8.36
C ASN A 364 11.63 -9.86 8.66
N LYS A 365 12.36 -10.90 8.25
CA LYS A 365 12.04 -12.29 8.54
C LYS A 365 13.30 -13.05 8.90
N GLU A 366 13.20 -13.89 9.92
CA GLU A 366 14.25 -14.79 10.33
C GLU A 366 13.71 -16.22 10.29
N PHE A 367 14.37 -17.11 9.56
CA PHE A 367 14.05 -18.53 9.55
C PHE A 367 15.25 -19.35 10.00
N ILE A 368 15.17 -19.89 11.21
CA ILE A 368 16.20 -20.75 11.78
C ILE A 368 15.85 -22.19 11.39
N LYS A 369 16.67 -22.73 10.50
CA LYS A 369 16.54 -24.11 10.01
C LYS A 369 17.01 -25.08 11.10
N PRO A 370 16.31 -26.19 11.30
CA PRO A 370 16.83 -27.26 12.15
C PRO A 370 17.99 -27.97 11.44
N ASP A 371 18.90 -28.56 12.21
CA ASP A 371 20.03 -29.32 11.67
C ASP A 371 19.57 -30.57 10.91
N VAL A 372 18.51 -31.21 11.42
CA VAL A 372 17.86 -32.37 10.81
C VAL A 372 16.35 -32.17 10.83
N VAL A 373 15.71 -32.35 9.67
CA VAL A 373 14.24 -32.37 9.56
C VAL A 373 13.78 -33.82 9.52
N THR A 374 13.08 -34.27 10.56
CA THR A 374 12.45 -35.59 10.54
C THR A 374 11.32 -35.63 9.51
N PRO A 375 11.00 -36.81 8.93
CA PRO A 375 9.82 -36.96 8.07
C PRO A 375 8.55 -36.41 8.72
N GLU A 376 8.43 -36.58 10.02
CA GLU A 376 7.36 -36.07 10.86
C GLU A 376 7.28 -34.55 10.90
N ALA A 377 8.40 -33.84 10.94
CA ALA A 377 8.46 -32.37 11.00
C ALA A 377 8.39 -31.71 9.62
N MET A 378 8.47 -32.49 8.54
CA MET A 378 8.57 -31.99 7.17
C MET A 378 7.39 -31.10 6.75
N HIS A 379 6.18 -31.40 7.24
CA HIS A 379 5.00 -30.57 7.01
C HIS A 379 5.21 -29.14 7.52
N PHE A 380 5.63 -29.00 8.77
CA PHE A 380 5.88 -27.71 9.42
C PHE A 380 7.02 -26.95 8.76
N TYR A 381 8.13 -27.65 8.47
CA TYR A 381 9.27 -27.07 7.76
C TYR A 381 8.86 -26.49 6.40
N ARG A 382 8.08 -27.24 5.61
CA ARG A 382 7.58 -26.77 4.30
C ARG A 382 6.64 -25.58 4.43
N SER A 383 5.73 -25.62 5.40
CA SER A 383 4.79 -24.52 5.66
C SER A 383 5.54 -23.24 5.99
N ILE A 384 6.46 -23.27 6.97
CA ILE A 384 7.25 -22.10 7.36
C ILE A 384 8.14 -21.62 6.22
N ARG A 385 8.80 -22.54 5.49
CA ARG A 385 9.64 -22.16 4.34
C ARG A 385 8.84 -21.43 3.26
N LYS A 386 7.58 -21.81 3.02
CA LYS A 386 6.68 -21.12 2.09
C LYS A 386 6.41 -19.68 2.55
N HIS A 387 6.06 -19.47 3.82
CA HIS A 387 5.84 -18.14 4.39
C HIS A 387 7.08 -17.26 4.32
N ASN A 388 8.25 -17.82 4.64
CA ASN A 388 9.51 -17.10 4.59
C ASN A 388 9.80 -16.53 3.20
N ILE A 389 9.53 -17.30 2.14
CA ILE A 389 9.80 -16.92 0.75
C ILE A 389 8.75 -15.95 0.20
N LYS A 390 7.46 -16.19 0.44
CA LYS A 390 6.38 -15.53 -0.33
C LYS A 390 5.84 -14.25 0.31
N ASP A 391 5.79 -14.19 1.63
CA ASP A 391 4.82 -13.28 2.26
C ASP A 391 5.38 -11.87 2.41
N LYS A 392 4.88 -10.91 1.65
CA LYS A 392 5.21 -9.50 1.86
C LYS A 392 4.20 -8.80 2.76
N VAL A 393 2.96 -9.28 2.71
CA VAL A 393 1.84 -8.79 3.51
C VAL A 393 1.14 -9.99 4.12
N ILE A 394 0.89 -9.95 5.42
CA ILE A 394 0.28 -11.03 6.19
C ILE A 394 -0.93 -10.45 6.95
N TYR A 395 -2.01 -11.23 7.06
CA TYR A 395 -3.23 -10.82 7.75
C TYR A 395 -3.42 -11.68 8.99
N PHE A 396 -3.39 -11.05 10.17
CA PHE A 396 -3.79 -11.67 11.43
C PHE A 396 -5.19 -11.20 11.80
N TYR A 397 -5.98 -12.06 12.43
CA TYR A 397 -7.35 -11.73 12.82
C TYR A 397 -7.50 -11.97 14.31
N ARG A 398 -7.92 -10.97 15.08
CA ARG A 398 -8.34 -11.14 16.48
C ARG A 398 -9.86 -11.17 16.50
N ILE A 399 -10.41 -12.31 16.90
CA ILE A 399 -11.85 -12.61 16.79
C ILE A 399 -12.58 -12.53 18.13
N HIS A 400 -11.84 -12.54 19.24
CA HIS A 400 -12.37 -12.41 20.59
C HIS A 400 -11.30 -11.81 21.50
N THR A 401 -11.70 -10.96 22.44
CA THR A 401 -10.80 -10.34 23.41
C THR A 401 -11.45 -10.37 24.80
N ASP A 402 -10.69 -10.78 25.80
CA ASP A 402 -10.99 -10.67 27.23
C ASP A 402 -9.86 -9.86 27.92
N ASP A 403 -10.04 -9.52 29.19
CA ASP A 403 -9.09 -8.69 29.95
C ASP A 403 -7.66 -9.26 30.01
N LYS A 404 -7.53 -10.60 29.97
CA LYS A 404 -6.26 -11.32 30.11
C LYS A 404 -5.96 -12.29 28.97
N SER A 405 -6.77 -12.29 27.92
CA SER A 405 -6.57 -13.23 26.82
C SER A 405 -7.27 -12.77 25.54
N ALA A 406 -6.90 -13.33 24.40
CA ALA A 406 -7.55 -13.05 23.13
C ALA A 406 -7.46 -14.26 22.21
N VAL A 407 -8.44 -14.41 21.32
CA VAL A 407 -8.45 -15.46 20.30
C VAL A 407 -8.01 -14.87 18.97
N TRP A 408 -7.00 -15.50 18.39
CA TRP A 408 -6.40 -15.07 17.14
C TRP A 408 -6.46 -16.18 16.09
N ILE A 409 -6.66 -15.80 14.83
CA ILE A 409 -6.36 -16.62 13.67
C ILE A 409 -4.95 -16.27 13.21
N ASN A 410 -4.04 -17.22 13.40
CA ASN A 410 -2.66 -17.09 12.97
C ASN A 410 -2.49 -17.72 11.58
N PRO A 411 -2.12 -16.94 10.55
CA PRO A 411 -1.94 -17.45 9.20
C PRO A 411 -0.75 -18.40 9.08
N ILE A 412 0.22 -18.31 10.00
CA ILE A 412 1.37 -19.19 10.06
C ILE A 412 0.89 -20.59 10.45
N LEU A 413 1.27 -21.60 9.65
CA LEU A 413 0.77 -22.98 9.74
C LEU A 413 -0.67 -23.20 9.23
N GLY A 414 -1.20 -22.24 8.47
CA GLY A 414 -2.44 -22.41 7.71
C GLY A 414 -3.69 -21.96 8.45
N ASN A 415 -3.71 -20.70 8.88
CA ASN A 415 -4.87 -20.02 9.48
C ASN A 415 -5.46 -20.77 10.68
N ILE A 416 -4.59 -21.13 11.62
CA ILE A 416 -4.99 -21.84 12.83
C ILE A 416 -5.65 -20.88 13.81
N VAL A 417 -6.68 -21.31 14.51
CA VAL A 417 -7.27 -20.54 15.62
C VAL A 417 -6.56 -20.92 16.91
N ALA A 418 -6.15 -19.93 17.68
CA ALA A 418 -5.51 -20.16 18.98
C ALA A 418 -5.93 -19.08 19.98
N TRP A 419 -6.14 -19.50 21.22
CA TRP A 419 -6.35 -18.66 22.38
C TRP A 419 -4.99 -18.29 22.97
N TYR A 420 -4.74 -16.99 23.06
CA TYR A 420 -3.51 -16.42 23.57
C TYR A 420 -3.74 -15.82 24.97
N GLU A 421 -2.82 -16.09 25.89
CA GLU A 421 -2.67 -15.32 27.12
C GLU A 421 -2.17 -13.92 26.74
N TYR A 422 -2.77 -12.88 27.32
CA TYR A 422 -2.43 -11.48 27.08
C TYR A 422 -1.75 -10.87 28.31
N LYS A 423 -0.64 -10.18 28.09
CA LYS A 423 0.13 -9.45 29.11
C LYS A 423 0.59 -8.10 28.55
N PRO A 424 0.17 -6.97 29.13
CA PRO A 424 0.79 -5.70 28.84
C PRO A 424 2.18 -5.64 29.51
N VAL A 425 3.18 -5.18 28.76
CA VAL A 425 4.55 -4.95 29.25
C VAL A 425 4.86 -3.48 29.03
N VAL A 426 5.11 -2.74 30.11
CA VAL A 426 5.59 -1.36 30.01
C VAL A 426 7.07 -1.42 29.69
N MET A 427 7.49 -0.77 28.60
CA MET A 427 8.88 -0.76 28.12
C MET A 427 9.75 0.23 28.88
#